data_AF-A0A962YLX6-F1
#
_entry.id   AF-A0A962YLX6-F1
#
_cell.length_a   1.000
_cell.length_b   1.000
_cell.length_c   1.000
_cell.angle_alpha   90.00
_cell.angle_beta   90.00
_cell.angle_gamma   90.00
#
_symmetry.space_group_name_H-M   'P 1'
#
loop_
_entity.id
_entity.type
_entity.pdbx_description
1 polymer ?
#
loop_
_entity_poly.entity_id
_entity_poly.type
_entity_poly.pdbx_seq_one_letter_code
_entity_poly.pdbx_strand_id
1 'polypeptide(L)'
;MCSVAFEHAESAKLLIAAGNFTSALGMVRLQYEAFVRAMWLLYAASDRAVAKLTSELTHESSKKADRLPLLGRMLQELDGKGPAEPMGMLFDFKEYSWKPLSSYVHGGIHAVHRHSKGYPLPLLAQAIRASNGVSTMVGMLLVILSGERSQSARILQIQVDFGDCLPSPKRQEA
;
A
#
# COMPACT_ATOMS: atom_id res chain seq x y z
N MET A 1 7.07 -1.28 -9.08
CA MET A 1 6.39 -0.99 -7.80
C MET A 1 5.01 -1.62 -7.67
N CYS A 2 4.10 -1.52 -8.65
CA CYS A 2 2.80 -2.22 -8.58
C CYS A 2 2.94 -3.73 -8.35
N SER A 3 3.83 -4.40 -9.08
CA SER A 3 4.14 -5.83 -8.86
C SER A 3 4.62 -6.12 -7.43
N VAL A 4 5.49 -5.27 -6.89
CA VAL A 4 6.00 -5.40 -5.50
C VAL A 4 4.87 -5.22 -4.48
N ALA A 5 3.92 -4.31 -4.74
CA ALA A 5 2.74 -4.15 -3.89
C ALA A 5 1.88 -5.44 -3.89
N PHE A 6 1.68 -6.08 -5.04
CA PHE A 6 0.97 -7.37 -5.09
C PHE A 6 1.74 -8.49 -4.39
N GLU A 7 3.05 -8.57 -4.57
CA GLU A 7 3.91 -9.54 -3.88
C GLU A 7 3.84 -9.38 -2.35
N HIS A 8 3.83 -8.15 -1.85
CA HIS A 8 3.61 -7.90 -0.41
C HIS A 8 2.21 -8.31 0.06
N ALA A 9 1.18 -8.14 -0.76
CA ALA A 9 -0.18 -8.58 -0.46
C ALA A 9 -0.27 -10.11 -0.34
N GLU A 10 0.35 -10.82 -1.28
CA GLU A 10 0.44 -12.29 -1.28
C GLU A 10 1.23 -12.77 -0.06
N SER A 11 2.40 -12.17 0.19
CA SER A 11 3.25 -12.48 1.35
C SER A 11 2.50 -12.30 2.66
N ALA A 12 1.70 -11.24 2.80
CA ALA A 12 0.88 -11.02 3.99
C ALA A 12 -0.10 -12.18 4.22
N LYS A 13 -0.77 -12.67 3.17
CA LYS A 13 -1.72 -13.79 3.25
C LYS A 13 -1.03 -15.11 3.62
N LEU A 14 0.11 -15.40 2.99
CA LEU A 14 0.91 -16.58 3.29
C LEU A 14 1.42 -16.57 4.74
N LEU A 15 1.90 -15.43 5.23
CA LEU A 15 2.36 -15.29 6.60
C LEU A 15 1.22 -15.42 7.62
N ILE A 16 0.02 -14.91 7.32
CA ILE A 16 -1.16 -15.15 8.17
C ILE A 16 -1.49 -16.63 8.22
N ALA A 17 -1.53 -17.32 7.08
CA ALA A 17 -1.81 -18.75 7.03
C ALA A 17 -0.78 -19.58 7.82
N ALA A 18 0.48 -19.14 7.84
CA ALA A 18 1.56 -19.76 8.61
C ALA A 18 1.60 -19.36 10.10
N GLY A 19 0.73 -18.46 10.58
CA GLY A 19 0.74 -17.97 11.96
C GLY A 19 1.79 -16.89 12.26
N ASN A 20 2.49 -16.40 11.25
CA ASN A 20 3.55 -15.38 11.37
C ASN A 20 2.96 -13.96 11.37
N PHE A 21 2.08 -13.68 12.33
CA PHE A 21 1.21 -12.50 12.31
C PHE A 21 1.94 -11.15 12.41
N THR A 22 3.00 -11.03 13.21
CA THR A 22 3.80 -9.78 13.29
C THR A 22 4.33 -9.39 11.91
N SER A 23 4.98 -10.36 11.25
CA SER A 23 5.57 -10.15 9.92
C SER A 23 4.50 -9.88 8.88
N ALA A 24 3.37 -10.58 8.95
CA ALA A 24 2.24 -10.35 8.05
C ALA A 24 1.71 -8.92 8.12
N LEU A 25 1.51 -8.37 9.33
CA LEU A 25 1.07 -6.98 9.51
C LEU A 25 2.14 -5.99 9.02
N GLY A 26 3.43 -6.32 9.19
CA GLY A 26 4.52 -5.59 8.56
C GLY A 26 4.41 -5.54 7.03
N MET A 27 4.04 -6.65 6.38
CA MET A 27 3.86 -6.70 4.92
C MET A 27 2.73 -5.80 4.43
N VAL A 28 1.63 -5.67 5.18
CA VAL A 28 0.51 -4.76 4.81
C VAL A 28 0.98 -3.29 4.78
N ARG A 29 1.89 -2.90 5.67
CA ARG A 29 2.55 -1.58 5.60
C ARG A 29 3.38 -1.44 4.34
N LEU A 30 4.27 -2.41 4.09
CA LEU A 30 5.18 -2.35 2.93
C LEU A 30 4.40 -2.35 1.60
N GLN A 31 3.30 -3.08 1.51
CA GLN A 31 2.37 -3.03 0.38
C GLN A 31 1.89 -1.61 0.11
N TYR A 32 1.40 -0.92 1.14
CA TYR A 32 0.95 0.46 1.02
C TYR A 32 2.09 1.41 0.60
N GLU A 33 3.28 1.27 1.18
CA GLU A 33 4.43 2.11 0.82
C GLU A 33 4.89 1.89 -0.63
N ALA A 34 4.85 0.63 -1.10
CA ALA A 34 5.11 0.29 -2.49
C ALA A 34 4.07 0.93 -3.43
N PHE A 35 2.80 0.92 -3.04
CA PHE A 35 1.73 1.59 -3.80
C PHE A 35 1.90 3.11 -3.83
N VAL A 36 2.17 3.77 -2.69
CA VAL A 36 2.43 5.22 -2.66
C VAL A 36 3.61 5.58 -3.54
N ARG A 37 4.69 4.79 -3.53
CA ARG A 37 5.82 5.02 -4.43
C ARG A 37 5.41 4.87 -5.90
N ALA A 38 4.56 3.92 -6.25
CA ALA A 38 4.04 3.78 -7.61
C ALA A 38 3.22 5.01 -8.05
N MET A 39 2.30 5.48 -7.19
CA MET A 39 1.52 6.69 -7.44
C MET A 39 2.43 7.91 -7.59
N TRP A 40 3.40 8.07 -6.69
CA TRP A 40 4.35 9.19 -6.73
C TRP A 40 5.18 9.18 -8.01
N LEU A 41 5.67 8.01 -8.44
CA LEU A 41 6.40 7.87 -9.70
C LEU A 41 5.58 8.30 -10.92
N LEU A 42 4.27 8.05 -10.93
CA LEU A 42 3.41 8.42 -12.05
C LEU A 42 3.02 9.91 -12.02
N TYR A 43 2.67 10.46 -10.86
CA TYR A 43 1.99 11.76 -10.77
C TYR A 43 2.86 12.91 -10.25
N ALA A 44 3.97 12.63 -9.58
CA ALA A 44 4.68 13.64 -8.81
C ALA A 44 6.22 13.63 -8.95
N ALA A 45 6.81 12.49 -9.27
CA ALA A 45 8.25 12.33 -9.38
C ALA A 45 8.81 13.15 -10.54
N SER A 46 9.98 13.75 -10.33
CA SER A 46 10.76 14.33 -11.43
C SER A 46 11.44 13.26 -12.25
N ASP A 47 11.72 13.54 -13.53
CA ASP A 47 12.49 12.65 -14.41
C ASP A 47 13.83 12.25 -13.79
N ARG A 48 14.49 13.18 -13.10
CA ARG A 48 15.73 12.90 -12.36
C ARG A 48 15.53 11.86 -11.27
N ALA A 49 14.40 11.89 -10.57
CA ALA A 49 14.11 10.92 -9.52
C ALA A 49 13.73 9.55 -10.09
N VAL A 50 13.00 9.53 -11.21
CA VAL A 50 12.71 8.29 -11.97
C VAL A 50 14.01 7.66 -12.50
N ALA A 51 14.91 8.47 -13.07
CA ALA A 51 16.20 8.01 -13.58
C ALA A 51 17.07 7.35 -12.50
N LYS A 52 17.03 7.85 -11.26
CA LYS A 52 17.75 7.22 -10.12
C LYS A 52 17.23 5.83 -9.78
N LEU A 53 15.93 5.57 -9.97
CA LEU A 53 15.31 4.28 -9.65
C LEU A 53 15.41 3.27 -10.79
N THR A 54 15.79 3.73 -11.98
CA THR A 54 15.94 2.90 -13.19
C THR A 54 17.40 2.72 -13.60
N SER A 55 18.33 3.45 -12.97
CA SER A 55 19.77 3.25 -13.17
C SER A 55 20.23 1.90 -12.63
N GLU A 56 21.29 1.35 -13.23
CA GLU A 56 21.95 0.15 -12.73
C GLU A 56 22.33 0.27 -11.26
N LEU A 57 22.17 -0.84 -10.52
CA LEU A 57 22.51 -0.91 -9.11
C LEU A 57 24.03 -1.00 -8.94
N THR A 58 24.63 0.12 -8.55
CA THR A 58 26.03 0.25 -8.19
C THR A 58 26.12 0.86 -6.80
N HIS A 59 27.30 0.76 -6.16
CA HIS A 59 27.51 1.39 -4.86
C HIS A 59 27.27 2.93 -4.92
N GLU A 60 27.63 3.58 -6.02
CA GLU A 60 27.36 5.00 -6.21
C GLU A 60 25.88 5.33 -6.44
N SER A 61 25.19 4.57 -7.30
CA SER A 61 23.77 4.82 -7.59
C SER A 61 22.91 4.53 -6.35
N SER A 62 23.27 3.51 -5.56
CA SER A 62 22.65 3.24 -4.25
C SER A 62 22.76 4.45 -3.31
N LYS A 63 23.97 5.02 -3.13
CA LYS A 63 24.15 6.23 -2.30
C LYS A 63 23.39 7.45 -2.83
N LYS A 64 23.25 7.58 -4.15
CA LYS A 64 22.47 8.67 -4.77
C LYS A 64 20.96 8.48 -4.60
N ALA A 65 20.50 7.24 -4.45
CA ALA A 65 19.11 6.85 -4.19
C ALA A 65 18.67 7.15 -2.75
N ASP A 66 19.59 7.23 -1.77
CA ASP A 66 19.29 7.64 -0.39
C ASP A 66 18.66 9.04 -0.28
N ARG A 67 18.75 9.85 -1.35
CA ARG A 67 18.14 11.18 -1.44
C ARG A 67 16.70 11.17 -1.96
N LEU A 68 16.10 10.00 -2.19
CA LEU A 68 14.70 9.90 -2.60
C LEU A 68 13.78 10.21 -1.41
N PRO A 69 12.60 10.81 -1.65
CA PRO A 69 11.70 11.18 -0.58
C PRO A 69 11.18 9.94 0.17
N LEU A 70 11.08 10.08 1.50
CA LEU A 70 10.36 9.14 2.33
C LEU A 70 8.85 9.26 2.11
N LEU A 71 8.09 8.29 2.60
CA LEU A 71 6.64 8.20 2.43
C LEU A 71 5.91 9.52 2.71
N GLY A 72 6.18 10.15 3.86
CA GLY A 72 5.52 11.40 4.24
C GLY A 72 5.71 12.51 3.22
N ARG A 73 6.91 12.60 2.62
CA ARG A 73 7.21 13.60 1.58
C ARG A 73 6.60 13.22 0.23
N MET A 74 6.62 11.94 -0.16
CA MET A 74 5.95 11.48 -1.38
C MET A 74 4.44 11.83 -1.34
N LEU A 75 3.80 11.64 -0.18
CA LEU A 75 2.38 11.98 0.01
C LEU A 75 2.11 13.48 -0.07
N GLN A 76 3.00 14.32 0.47
CA GLN A 76 2.90 15.78 0.30
C GLN A 76 3.03 16.20 -1.16
N GLU A 77 3.96 15.58 -1.89
CA GLU A 77 4.19 15.91 -3.30
C GLU A 77 3.08 15.41 -4.22
N LEU A 78 2.35 14.39 -3.78
CA LEU A 78 1.20 13.82 -4.46
C LEU A 78 -0.06 14.67 -4.31
N ASP A 79 -0.20 15.41 -3.22
CA ASP A 79 -1.40 16.19 -2.93
C ASP A 79 -1.81 17.10 -4.11
N GLY A 80 -3.05 16.96 -4.56
CA GLY A 80 -3.60 17.66 -5.73
C GLY A 80 -3.11 17.22 -7.12
N LYS A 81 -2.26 16.19 -7.25
CA LYS A 81 -1.69 15.77 -8.56
C LYS A 81 -2.27 14.48 -9.15
N GLY A 82 -2.98 13.70 -8.35
CA GLY A 82 -3.62 12.45 -8.79
C GLY A 82 -5.15 12.55 -8.89
N PRO A 83 -5.82 11.52 -9.42
CA PRO A 83 -7.29 11.46 -9.43
C PRO A 83 -7.87 11.50 -8.02
N ALA A 84 -8.89 12.35 -7.78
CA ALA A 84 -9.37 12.69 -6.43
C ALA A 84 -9.76 11.47 -5.58
N GLU A 85 -10.51 10.53 -6.15
CA GLU A 85 -11.01 9.36 -5.42
C GLU A 85 -9.89 8.38 -4.99
N PRO A 86 -9.00 7.89 -5.89
CA PRO A 86 -7.81 7.13 -5.51
C PRO A 86 -6.91 7.84 -4.49
N MET A 87 -6.80 9.17 -4.59
CA MET A 87 -6.01 9.96 -3.65
C MET A 87 -6.66 10.01 -2.26
N GLY A 88 -7.98 10.19 -2.19
CA GLY A 88 -8.74 10.11 -0.94
C GLY A 88 -8.52 8.78 -0.21
N MET A 89 -8.67 7.65 -0.92
CA MET A 89 -8.43 6.32 -0.35
C MET A 89 -6.99 6.12 0.13
N LEU A 90 -6.01 6.66 -0.60
CA LEU A 90 -4.60 6.61 -0.25
C LEU A 90 -4.31 7.40 1.04
N PHE A 91 -4.84 8.62 1.17
CA PHE A 91 -4.70 9.41 2.40
C PHE A 91 -5.45 8.81 3.59
N ASP A 92 -6.61 8.20 3.36
CA ASP A 92 -7.36 7.49 4.40
C ASP A 92 -6.56 6.31 4.96
N PHE A 93 -5.91 5.52 4.09
CA PHE A 93 -5.07 4.42 4.56
C PHE A 93 -3.91 4.93 5.44
N LYS A 94 -3.29 6.06 5.06
CA LYS A 94 -2.24 6.68 5.87
C LYS A 94 -2.73 6.98 7.29
N GLU A 95 -3.92 7.58 7.40
CA GLU A 95 -4.43 8.06 8.68
C GLU A 95 -4.87 6.90 9.58
N TYR A 96 -5.62 5.95 9.02
CA TYR A 96 -6.27 4.91 9.84
C TYR A 96 -5.46 3.62 9.97
N SER A 97 -4.57 3.29 9.03
CA SER A 97 -3.88 1.99 8.99
C SER A 97 -2.36 2.12 9.09
N TRP A 98 -1.73 3.05 8.36
CA TRP A 98 -0.26 3.09 8.26
C TRP A 98 0.43 3.40 9.60
N LYS A 99 -0.11 4.35 10.39
CA LYS A 99 0.45 4.73 11.70
C LYS A 99 0.54 3.53 12.65
N PRO A 100 -0.55 2.80 12.98
CA PRO A 100 -0.48 1.57 13.78
C PRO A 100 0.45 0.51 13.19
N LEU A 101 0.42 0.34 11.86
CA LEU A 101 1.21 -0.70 11.20
C LEU A 101 2.73 -0.48 11.32
N SER A 102 3.17 0.77 11.48
CA SER A 102 4.59 1.09 11.71
C SER A 102 5.16 0.45 12.98
N SER A 103 4.31 0.19 13.97
CA SER A 103 4.72 -0.53 15.17
C SER A 103 5.17 -1.97 14.89
N TYR A 104 4.63 -2.64 13.87
CA TYR A 104 5.00 -4.03 13.55
C TYR A 104 6.31 -4.14 12.78
N VAL A 105 6.74 -3.05 12.11
CA VAL A 105 8.03 -2.99 11.41
C VAL A 105 9.17 -2.60 12.34
N HIS A 106 8.92 -1.69 13.28
CA HIS A 106 9.97 -1.11 14.12
C HIS A 106 10.03 -1.69 15.55
N GLY A 107 9.34 -2.82 15.81
CA GLY A 107 9.32 -3.43 17.14
C GLY A 107 8.63 -2.57 18.21
N GLY A 108 7.66 -1.74 17.81
CA GLY A 108 6.91 -0.87 18.73
C GLY A 108 5.91 -1.62 19.60
N ILE A 109 5.16 -0.86 20.41
CA ILE A 109 4.24 -1.40 21.43
C ILE A 109 3.21 -2.41 20.90
N HIS A 110 2.64 -2.22 19.72
CA HIS A 110 1.67 -3.17 19.17
C HIS A 110 2.32 -4.51 18.81
N ALA A 111 3.56 -4.51 18.31
CA ALA A 111 4.28 -5.74 18.01
C ALA A 111 4.57 -6.53 19.28
N VAL A 112 5.15 -5.87 20.29
CA VAL A 112 5.50 -6.49 21.57
C VAL A 112 4.25 -7.01 22.28
N HIS A 113 3.20 -6.20 22.35
CA HIS A 113 1.96 -6.57 23.03
C HIS A 113 1.24 -7.71 22.31
N ARG A 114 1.11 -7.67 20.98
CA ARG A 114 0.39 -8.73 20.24
C ARG A 114 1.18 -10.02 20.18
N HIS A 115 2.51 -9.96 20.08
CA HIS A 115 3.31 -11.17 20.11
C HIS A 115 3.22 -11.89 21.46
N SER A 116 3.11 -11.15 22.57
CA SER A 116 2.97 -11.72 23.92
C SER A 116 1.54 -12.12 24.30
N LYS A 117 0.51 -11.44 23.79
CA LYS A 117 -0.90 -11.66 24.17
C LYS A 117 -1.76 -12.32 23.10
N GLY A 118 -1.21 -12.57 21.92
CA GLY A 118 -1.93 -13.09 20.77
C GLY A 118 -2.58 -12.02 19.89
N TYR A 119 -3.06 -12.48 18.74
CA TYR A 119 -3.63 -11.66 17.68
C TYR A 119 -5.13 -11.94 17.59
N PRO A 120 -6.01 -10.96 17.90
CA PRO A 120 -7.44 -11.14 17.73
C PRO A 120 -7.79 -11.40 16.26
N LEU A 121 -8.67 -12.37 15.99
CA LEU A 121 -9.14 -12.65 14.63
C LEU A 121 -9.68 -11.40 13.90
N PRO A 122 -10.44 -10.49 14.55
CA PRO A 122 -10.88 -9.26 13.90
C PRO A 122 -9.74 -8.36 13.39
N LEU A 123 -8.59 -8.32 14.08
CA LEU A 123 -7.42 -7.56 13.66
C LEU A 123 -6.83 -8.13 12.37
N LEU A 124 -6.68 -9.46 12.30
CA LEU A 124 -6.15 -10.14 11.12
C LEU A 124 -7.10 -10.00 9.93
N ALA A 125 -8.40 -10.16 10.16
CA ALA A 125 -9.43 -9.96 9.14
C ALA A 125 -9.42 -8.52 8.61
N GLN A 126 -9.30 -7.51 9.50
CA GLN A 126 -9.19 -6.11 9.10
C GLN A 126 -7.93 -5.84 8.27
N ALA A 127 -6.80 -6.43 8.65
CA ALA A 127 -5.55 -6.29 7.90
C ALA A 127 -5.65 -6.88 6.48
N ILE A 128 -6.30 -8.05 6.32
CA ILE A 128 -6.55 -8.64 5.00
C ILE A 128 -7.47 -7.76 4.17
N ARG A 129 -8.57 -7.24 4.75
CA ARG A 129 -9.48 -6.31 4.06
C ARG A 129 -8.75 -5.05 3.60
N ALA A 130 -7.93 -4.46 4.47
CA ALA A 130 -7.10 -3.32 4.13
C ALA A 130 -6.12 -3.63 2.97
N SER A 131 -5.47 -4.79 3.01
CA SER A 131 -4.58 -5.29 1.94
C SER A 131 -5.33 -5.51 0.61
N ASN A 132 -6.56 -6.03 0.64
CA ASN A 132 -7.40 -6.19 -0.54
C ASN A 132 -7.82 -4.83 -1.13
N GLY A 133 -8.13 -3.85 -0.26
CA GLY A 133 -8.38 -2.46 -0.67
C GLY A 133 -7.18 -1.86 -1.41
N VAL A 134 -5.96 -2.02 -0.87
CA VAL A 134 -4.74 -1.56 -1.56
C VAL A 134 -4.53 -2.31 -2.88
N SER A 135 -4.79 -3.62 -2.92
CA SER A 135 -4.67 -4.41 -4.17
C SER A 135 -5.61 -3.90 -5.26
N THR A 136 -6.83 -3.51 -4.88
CA THR A 136 -7.81 -2.91 -5.80
C THR A 136 -7.31 -1.58 -6.35
N MET A 137 -6.77 -0.70 -5.48
CA MET A 137 -6.17 0.57 -5.91
C MET A 137 -4.95 0.39 -6.82
N VAL A 138 -4.10 -0.61 -6.54
CA VAL A 138 -2.97 -0.96 -7.43
C VAL A 138 -3.50 -1.44 -8.79
N GLY A 139 -4.58 -2.23 -8.81
CA GLY A 139 -5.26 -2.63 -10.04
C GLY A 139 -5.76 -1.43 -10.85
N MET A 140 -6.42 -0.46 -10.21
CA MET A 140 -6.82 0.79 -10.86
C MET A 140 -5.62 1.53 -11.48
N LEU A 141 -4.51 1.62 -10.75
CA LEU A 141 -3.30 2.25 -11.25
C LEU A 141 -2.71 1.50 -12.46
N LEU A 142 -2.73 0.17 -12.46
CA LEU A 142 -2.31 -0.62 -13.62
C LEU A 142 -3.18 -0.38 -14.86
N VAL A 143 -4.50 -0.26 -14.69
CA VAL A 143 -5.40 0.09 -15.80
C VAL A 143 -5.01 1.45 -16.37
N ILE A 144 -4.75 2.45 -15.50
CA ILE A 144 -4.28 3.78 -15.92
C ILE A 144 -2.96 3.68 -16.71
N LEU A 145 -1.97 2.96 -16.17
CA LEU A 145 -0.66 2.79 -16.80
C LEU A 145 -0.73 2.05 -18.14
N SER A 146 -1.68 1.12 -18.30
CA SER A 146 -1.87 0.37 -19.55
C SER A 146 -2.45 1.22 -20.68
N GLY A 147 -3.13 2.33 -20.36
CA GLY A 147 -3.90 3.12 -21.31
C GLY A 147 -5.20 2.45 -21.80
N GLU A 148 -5.50 1.22 -21.37
CA GLU A 148 -6.62 0.42 -21.86
C GLU A 148 -7.89 0.64 -21.03
N ARG A 149 -8.67 1.67 -21.37
CA ARG A 149 -9.88 2.06 -20.61
C ARG A 149 -10.97 0.97 -20.52
N SER A 150 -10.98 0.01 -21.45
CA SER A 150 -11.88 -1.17 -21.40
C SER A 150 -11.71 -1.99 -20.11
N GLN A 151 -10.52 -1.95 -19.50
CA GLN A 151 -10.20 -2.70 -18.29
C GLN A 151 -10.75 -2.05 -17.02
N SER A 152 -11.18 -0.78 -17.07
CA SER A 152 -11.79 -0.10 -15.91
C SER A 152 -13.06 -0.81 -15.42
N ALA A 153 -13.86 -1.36 -16.34
CA ALA A 153 -15.07 -2.13 -15.99
C ALA A 153 -14.74 -3.39 -15.18
N ARG A 154 -13.57 -4.01 -15.42
CA ARG A 154 -13.15 -5.20 -14.68
C ARG A 154 -12.83 -4.90 -13.22
N ILE A 155 -12.24 -3.75 -12.94
CA ILE A 155 -11.97 -3.33 -11.56
C ILE A 155 -13.27 -3.11 -10.80
N LEU A 156 -14.25 -2.46 -11.43
CA LEU A 156 -15.57 -2.28 -10.83
C LEU A 156 -16.23 -3.64 -10.54
N GLN A 157 -16.14 -4.59 -11.47
CA GLN A 157 -16.66 -5.95 -11.26
C GLN A 157 -15.98 -6.65 -10.08
N ILE A 158 -14.65 -6.54 -9.95
CA ILE A 158 -13.91 -7.07 -8.79
C ILE A 158 -14.42 -6.45 -7.48
N GLN A 159 -14.68 -5.14 -7.47
CA GLN A 159 -15.21 -4.47 -6.27
C GLN A 159 -16.60 -4.96 -5.87
N VAL A 160 -17.44 -5.29 -6.85
CA VAL A 160 -18.78 -5.86 -6.62
C VAL A 160 -18.67 -7.31 -6.14
N ASP A 161 -17.95 -8.16 -6.88
CA ASP A 161 -17.88 -9.60 -6.62
C ASP A 161 -17.21 -9.93 -5.29
N PHE A 162 -16.25 -9.09 -4.87
CA PHE A 162 -15.44 -9.30 -3.66
C PHE A 162 -15.69 -8.24 -2.58
N GLY A 163 -16.81 -7.52 -2.66
CA GLY A 163 -17.16 -6.45 -1.71
C GLY A 163 -17.21 -6.90 -0.25
N ASP A 164 -17.52 -8.17 -0.01
CA ASP A 164 -17.56 -8.80 1.31
C ASP A 164 -16.19 -8.90 1.98
N CYS A 165 -15.09 -8.91 1.20
CA CYS A 165 -13.71 -9.01 1.67
C CYS A 165 -12.87 -7.73 1.44
N LEU A 166 -13.52 -6.64 1.03
CA LEU A 166 -12.94 -5.31 0.93
C LEU A 166 -13.13 -4.50 2.22
N PRO A 167 -12.43 -3.35 2.37
CA PRO A 167 -12.72 -2.40 3.44
C PRO A 167 -14.17 -1.92 3.33
N SER A 168 -14.88 -1.85 4.47
CA SER A 168 -16.22 -1.29 4.49
C SER A 168 -16.20 0.17 4.01
N PRO A 169 -17.20 0.61 3.22
CA PRO A 169 -17.37 2.02 2.91
C PRO A 169 -17.45 2.83 4.20
N LYS A 170 -16.85 4.03 4.21
CA LYS A 170 -17.06 4.97 5.32
C LYS A 170 -18.56 5.17 5.49
N ARG A 171 -19.10 4.92 6.69
CA ARG A 171 -20.39 5.53 7.06
C ARG A 171 -20.15 7.04 7.03
N GLN A 172 -20.85 7.75 6.15
CA GLN A 172 -21.01 9.18 6.31
C GLN A 172 -21.79 9.35 7.62
N GLU A 173 -21.12 9.86 8.65
CA GLU A 173 -21.83 10.40 9.80
C GLU A 173 -22.61 11.62 9.27
N ALA A 174 -23.94 11.48 9.26
CA ALA A 174 -24.88 12.53 8.91
C ALA A 174 -25.03 13.52 10.06
#